data_AF-A0A5R8QA06-F1
#
_entry.id   AF-A0A5R8QA06-F1
#
_cell.length_a   1.000
_cell.length_b   1.000
_cell.length_c   1.000
_cell.angle_alpha   90.00
_cell.angle_beta   90.00
_cell.angle_gamma   90.00
#
_symmetry.space_group_name_H-M   'P 1'
#
loop_
_entity.id
_entity.type
_entity.pdbx_description
1 polymer ?
#
loop_
_entity_poly.entity_id
_entity_poly.type
_entity_poly.pdbx_seq_one_letter_code
_entity_poly.pdbx_strand_id
1 'polypeptide(L)'
;MRRCKFLVMAFAVVLLSWAMTQGVFAKVATPYPNREAAEQAELAKLKEQGVGIGTYPITISYEANGKVVEETVLLTISGEHTVIVDNMAIDANDITISRDQVAGMQAADWIAAAHAVAWDIQTQQQVMVTSVNSSQVKSVLGVYPLFFAVDAGLQTQVQVHVVEPSVIANYFQTNHTGGWSEELYINEGLSSSFWTNFMYFFLEMLMLLILIIPLIILVVQYFVTSKMVRQVIHITTR
;
A
#
# COMPACT_ATOMS: atom_id res chain seq x y z
N MET A 1 -23.39 2.98 50.09
CA MET A 1 -23.43 1.92 49.05
C MET A 1 -24.31 2.23 47.82
N ARG A 2 -25.48 2.90 47.92
CA ARG A 2 -26.35 3.11 46.74
C ARG A 2 -25.75 3.96 45.61
N ARG A 3 -24.87 4.92 45.90
CA ARG A 3 -24.26 5.80 44.87
C ARG A 3 -23.22 5.12 43.97
N CYS A 4 -22.55 4.06 44.45
CA CYS A 4 -21.53 3.35 43.67
C CYS A 4 -22.14 2.48 42.56
N LYS A 5 -23.32 1.89 42.82
CA LYS A 5 -24.04 1.05 41.84
C LYS A 5 -24.53 1.85 40.61
N PHE A 6 -24.89 3.11 40.80
CA PHE A 6 -25.41 3.96 39.72
C PHE A 6 -24.31 4.34 38.72
N LEU A 7 -23.08 4.56 39.21
CA LEU A 7 -21.95 4.96 38.38
C LEU A 7 -21.40 3.80 37.54
N VAL A 8 -21.36 2.59 38.11
CA VAL A 8 -21.00 1.36 37.38
C VAL A 8 -22.04 1.04 36.28
N MET A 9 -23.33 1.24 36.57
CA MET A 9 -24.40 0.97 35.60
C MET A 9 -24.39 2.00 34.44
N ALA A 10 -24.14 3.28 34.72
CA ALA A 10 -24.01 4.30 33.68
C ALA A 10 -22.79 4.04 32.76
N PHE A 11 -21.66 3.61 33.33
CA PHE A 11 -20.46 3.28 32.55
C PHE A 11 -20.66 2.03 31.67
N ALA A 12 -21.34 1.01 32.19
CA ALA A 12 -21.69 -0.18 31.42
C ALA A 12 -22.60 0.13 30.22
N VAL A 13 -23.55 1.06 30.37
CA VAL A 13 -24.45 1.47 29.28
C VAL A 13 -23.69 2.22 28.17
N VAL A 14 -22.70 3.05 28.51
CA VAL A 14 -21.86 3.75 27.52
C VAL A 14 -20.92 2.78 26.79
N LEU A 15 -20.38 1.78 27.49
CA LEU A 15 -19.58 0.72 26.87
C LEU A 15 -20.43 -0.17 25.94
N LEU A 16 -21.65 -0.50 26.36
CA LEU A 16 -22.60 -1.27 25.53
C LEU A 16 -23.08 -0.49 24.32
N SER A 17 -23.23 0.85 24.39
CA SER A 17 -23.59 1.66 23.23
C SER A 17 -22.43 1.84 22.24
N TRP A 18 -21.18 1.79 22.70
CA TRP A 18 -20.00 1.71 21.82
C TRP A 18 -19.78 0.31 21.23
N ALA A 19 -20.19 -0.74 21.96
CA ALA A 19 -20.14 -2.13 21.48
C ALA A 19 -21.33 -2.51 20.57
N MET A 20 -22.32 -1.63 20.41
CA MET A 20 -23.32 -1.81 19.37
C MET A 20 -22.62 -1.65 18.03
N THR A 21 -22.36 -2.80 17.42
CA THR A 21 -21.82 -3.00 16.07
C THR A 21 -22.29 -1.91 15.13
N GLN A 22 -21.39 -1.00 14.76
CA GLN A 22 -21.66 -0.16 13.61
C GLN A 22 -21.90 -1.12 12.44
N GLY A 23 -23.13 -1.18 11.96
CA GLY A 23 -23.47 -1.98 10.80
C GLY A 23 -22.58 -1.50 9.67
N VAL A 24 -21.63 -2.33 9.26
CA VAL A 24 -20.80 -2.04 8.10
C VAL A 24 -21.71 -2.20 6.90
N PHE A 25 -22.38 -1.11 6.52
CA PHE A 25 -23.10 -1.06 5.26
C PHE A 25 -22.04 -1.10 4.17
N ALA A 26 -21.81 -2.28 3.60
CA ALA A 26 -21.03 -2.40 2.39
C ALA A 26 -21.72 -1.54 1.33
N LYS A 27 -21.04 -0.48 0.88
CA LYS A 27 -21.48 0.29 -0.26
C LYS A 27 -21.45 -0.67 -1.45
N VAL A 28 -22.61 -1.16 -1.84
CA VAL A 28 -22.75 -2.02 -3.02
C VAL A 28 -22.29 -1.20 -4.22
N ALA A 29 -21.24 -1.66 -4.89
CA ALA A 29 -20.75 -1.00 -6.09
C ALA A 29 -21.87 -1.00 -7.14
N THR A 30 -22.14 0.15 -7.76
CA THR A 30 -23.11 0.21 -8.86
C THR A 30 -22.55 -0.61 -10.04
N PRO A 31 -23.30 -1.59 -10.58
CA PRO A 31 -22.81 -2.41 -11.69
C PRO A 31 -22.57 -1.55 -12.93
N TYR A 32 -21.58 -1.95 -13.73
CA TYR A 32 -21.25 -1.28 -14.98
C TYR A 32 -22.30 -1.59 -16.07
N PRO A 33 -22.47 -0.72 -17.09
CA PRO A 33 -23.52 -0.89 -18.10
C PRO A 33 -23.28 -2.09 -19.04
N ASN A 34 -22.02 -2.52 -19.21
CA ASN A 34 -21.63 -3.69 -19.99
C ASN A 34 -20.22 -4.14 -19.59
N ARG A 35 -19.82 -5.31 -20.11
CA ARG A 35 -18.51 -5.93 -19.81
C ARG A 35 -17.33 -5.04 -20.21
N GLU A 36 -17.32 -4.49 -21.43
CA GLU A 36 -16.20 -3.68 -21.93
C GLU A 36 -15.99 -2.41 -21.09
N ALA A 37 -17.08 -1.74 -20.70
CA ALA A 37 -17.03 -0.57 -19.82
C ALA A 37 -16.47 -0.92 -18.43
N ALA A 38 -16.79 -2.10 -17.91
CA ALA A 38 -16.24 -2.59 -16.65
C ALA A 38 -14.73 -2.84 -16.74
N GLU A 39 -14.28 -3.50 -17.81
CA GLU A 39 -12.86 -3.80 -18.06
C GLU A 39 -12.04 -2.51 -18.20
N GLN A 40 -12.53 -1.53 -18.98
CA GLN A 40 -11.85 -0.24 -19.13
C GLN A 40 -11.80 0.57 -17.83
N ALA A 41 -12.89 0.58 -17.05
CA ALA A 41 -12.95 1.32 -15.79
C ALA A 41 -12.04 0.70 -14.72
N GLU A 42 -12.04 -0.62 -14.56
CA GLU A 42 -11.12 -1.27 -13.64
C GLU A 42 -9.67 -1.16 -14.11
N LEU A 43 -9.39 -1.23 -15.41
CA LEU A 43 -8.03 -0.99 -15.93
C LEU A 43 -7.54 0.43 -15.62
N ALA A 44 -8.40 1.44 -15.80
CA ALA A 44 -8.08 2.83 -15.45
C ALA A 44 -7.81 2.97 -13.95
N LYS A 45 -8.65 2.36 -13.12
CA LYS A 45 -8.49 2.36 -11.66
C LYS A 45 -7.20 1.68 -11.21
N LEU A 46 -6.82 0.54 -11.81
CA LEU A 46 -5.54 -0.11 -11.52
C LEU A 46 -4.36 0.81 -11.85
N LYS A 47 -4.42 1.54 -12.98
CA LYS A 47 -3.40 2.53 -13.35
C LYS A 47 -3.37 3.71 -12.38
N GLU A 48 -4.53 4.23 -11.97
CA GLU A 48 -4.63 5.30 -10.96
C GLU A 48 -4.10 4.87 -9.58
N GLN A 49 -4.25 3.59 -9.24
CA GLN A 49 -3.73 2.97 -8.02
C GLN A 49 -2.23 2.69 -8.07
N GLY A 50 -1.55 2.95 -9.20
CA GLY A 50 -0.13 2.67 -9.35
C GLY A 50 0.18 1.17 -9.37
N VAL A 51 -0.79 0.32 -9.72
CA VAL A 51 -0.54 -1.12 -9.89
C VAL A 51 0.42 -1.31 -11.05
N GLY A 52 1.53 -2.01 -10.80
CA GLY A 52 2.56 -2.28 -11.78
C GLY A 52 2.06 -3.03 -13.01
N ILE A 53 2.88 -3.10 -14.04
CA ILE A 53 2.60 -3.90 -15.24
C ILE A 53 2.44 -5.39 -14.86
N GLY A 54 1.54 -6.07 -15.56
CA GLY A 54 1.20 -7.46 -15.25
C GLY A 54 -0.23 -7.80 -15.64
N THR A 55 -0.62 -9.06 -15.40
CA THR A 55 -1.99 -9.52 -15.59
C THR A 55 -2.62 -9.85 -14.24
N TYR A 56 -3.80 -9.29 -13.98
CA TYR A 56 -4.49 -9.38 -12.69
C TYR A 56 -5.90 -9.95 -12.84
N PRO A 57 -6.32 -10.87 -11.94
CA PRO A 57 -7.69 -11.36 -11.91
C PRO A 57 -8.56 -10.36 -11.17
N ILE A 58 -9.48 -9.72 -11.89
CA ILE A 58 -10.39 -8.73 -11.34
C ILE A 58 -11.82 -9.22 -11.47
N THR A 59 -12.55 -9.23 -10.37
CA THR A 59 -13.99 -9.50 -10.38
C THR A 59 -14.72 -8.22 -10.79
N ILE A 60 -15.35 -8.25 -11.96
CA ILE A 60 -16.20 -7.18 -12.46
C ILE A 60 -17.67 -7.53 -12.28
N SER A 61 -18.50 -6.51 -12.08
CA SER A 61 -19.96 -6.64 -12.00
C SER A 61 -20.59 -5.74 -13.04
N TYR A 62 -21.37 -6.30 -13.96
CA TYR A 62 -21.99 -5.56 -15.05
C TYR A 62 -23.42 -6.06 -15.34
N GLU A 63 -24.23 -5.21 -15.97
CA GLU A 63 -25.57 -5.57 -16.41
C GLU A 63 -25.54 -6.25 -17.78
N ALA A 64 -26.15 -7.43 -17.88
CA ALA A 64 -26.35 -8.15 -19.13
C ALA A 64 -27.79 -8.68 -19.18
N ASN A 65 -28.54 -8.28 -20.22
CA ASN A 65 -29.94 -8.69 -20.41
C ASN A 65 -30.84 -8.41 -19.19
N GLY A 66 -30.63 -7.28 -18.50
CA GLY A 66 -31.42 -6.90 -17.32
C GLY A 66 -31.10 -7.68 -16.04
N LYS A 67 -29.99 -8.43 -16.01
CA LYS A 67 -29.47 -9.10 -14.82
C LYS A 67 -28.05 -8.62 -14.54
N VAL A 68 -27.71 -8.50 -13.25
CA VAL A 68 -26.34 -8.27 -12.82
C VAL A 68 -25.58 -9.60 -12.92
N VAL A 69 -24.47 -9.57 -13.64
CA VAL A 69 -23.55 -10.70 -13.81
C VAL A 69 -22.23 -10.31 -13.14
N GLU A 70 -21.70 -11.23 -12.34
CA GLU A 70 -20.36 -11.11 -11.75
C GLU A 70 -19.44 -12.15 -12.42
N GLU A 71 -18.28 -11.70 -12.86
CA GLU A 71 -17.31 -12.52 -13.57
C GLU A 71 -15.89 -12.09 -13.19
N THR A 72 -14.98 -13.05 -13.04
CA THR A 72 -13.55 -12.77 -12.87
C THR A 72 -12.89 -12.77 -14.23
N VAL A 73 -12.35 -11.62 -14.63
CA VAL A 73 -11.64 -11.42 -15.90
C VAL A 73 -10.16 -11.13 -15.63
N LEU A 74 -9.30 -11.53 -16.57
CA LEU A 74 -7.86 -11.25 -16.52
C LEU A 74 -7.58 -9.94 -17.25
N LEU A 75 -7.22 -8.89 -16.51
CA LEU A 75 -6.87 -7.59 -17.07
C LEU A 75 -5.35 -7.43 -17.12
N THR A 76 -4.82 -7.05 -18.28
CA THR A 76 -3.38 -6.85 -18.47
C THR A 76 -3.05 -5.35 -18.51
N ILE A 77 -2.18 -4.92 -17.62
CA ILE A 77 -1.60 -3.57 -17.60
C ILE A 77 -0.34 -3.60 -18.44
N SER A 78 -0.39 -2.95 -19.60
CA SER A 78 0.75 -2.79 -20.51
C SER A 78 1.52 -1.50 -20.23
N GLY A 79 2.84 -1.60 -20.23
CA GLY A 79 3.80 -0.50 -20.32
C GLY A 79 4.05 -0.06 -21.77
N GLU A 80 5.00 0.86 -21.93
CA GLU A 80 5.36 1.44 -23.24
C GLU A 80 5.95 0.40 -24.20
N HIS A 81 6.75 -0.52 -23.67
CA HIS A 81 7.46 -1.54 -24.43
C HIS A 81 6.89 -2.95 -24.23
N THR A 82 5.61 -3.04 -23.84
CA THR A 82 4.97 -4.34 -23.63
C THR A 82 4.69 -4.99 -24.97
N VAL A 83 5.23 -6.20 -25.15
CA VAL A 83 4.95 -7.06 -26.31
C VAL A 83 4.21 -8.29 -25.81
N ILE A 84 3.08 -8.60 -26.45
CA ILE A 84 2.26 -9.79 -26.15
C ILE A 84 2.26 -10.70 -27.38
N VAL A 85 2.68 -11.95 -27.19
CA VAL A 85 2.61 -13.01 -28.20
C VAL A 85 2.01 -14.25 -27.55
N ASP A 86 0.93 -14.77 -28.13
CA ASP A 86 0.14 -15.87 -27.56
C ASP A 86 -0.32 -15.57 -26.12
N ASN A 87 0.07 -16.41 -25.15
CA ASN A 87 -0.24 -16.25 -23.73
C ASN A 87 0.89 -15.60 -22.93
N MET A 88 1.91 -15.06 -23.59
CA MET A 88 3.11 -14.54 -22.96
C MET A 88 3.23 -13.04 -23.19
N ALA A 89 3.61 -12.31 -22.15
CA ALA A 89 3.92 -10.89 -22.21
C ALA A 89 5.36 -10.66 -21.73
N ILE A 90 6.03 -9.69 -22.35
CA ILE A 90 7.32 -9.16 -21.91
C ILE A 90 7.25 -7.64 -21.91
N ASP A 91 7.83 -6.99 -20.91
CA ASP A 91 7.97 -5.55 -20.83
C ASP A 91 9.33 -5.21 -20.20
N ALA A 92 9.84 -4.03 -20.53
CA ALA A 92 11.06 -3.47 -19.97
C ALA A 92 11.01 -1.94 -20.12
N ASN A 93 11.74 -1.24 -19.26
CA ASN A 93 11.84 0.21 -19.30
C ASN A 93 13.10 0.66 -20.04
N ASP A 94 13.03 1.86 -20.62
CA ASP A 94 14.21 2.59 -21.04
C ASP A 94 15.11 2.90 -19.84
N ILE A 95 16.42 2.89 -20.04
CA ILE A 95 17.38 3.07 -18.96
C ILE A 95 18.40 4.16 -19.27
N THR A 96 18.87 4.82 -18.21
CA THR A 96 19.99 5.76 -18.27
C THR A 96 21.15 5.22 -17.46
N ILE A 97 22.34 5.16 -18.08
CA ILE A 97 23.53 4.57 -17.48
C ILE A 97 24.81 5.34 -17.81
N SER A 98 25.84 5.29 -16.97
CA SER A 98 27.13 5.90 -17.30
C SER A 98 27.89 5.06 -18.30
N ARG A 99 28.66 5.73 -19.15
CA ARG A 99 29.62 5.08 -20.03
C ARG A 99 30.57 4.10 -19.30
N ASP A 100 30.91 4.39 -18.04
CA ASP A 100 31.86 3.61 -17.24
C ASP A 100 31.22 2.29 -16.73
N GLN A 101 29.91 2.31 -16.46
CA GLN A 101 29.17 1.12 -16.07
C GLN A 101 28.92 0.15 -17.24
N VAL A 102 28.73 0.66 -18.47
CA VAL A 102 28.43 -0.17 -19.66
C VAL A 102 29.43 -1.31 -19.85
N ALA A 103 30.73 -1.07 -19.61
CA ALA A 103 31.78 -2.05 -19.84
C ALA A 103 31.74 -3.24 -18.85
N GLY A 104 31.11 -3.08 -17.69
CA GLY A 104 31.03 -4.09 -16.65
C GLY A 104 29.70 -4.85 -16.59
N MET A 105 28.69 -4.42 -17.36
CA MET A 105 27.35 -4.98 -17.24
C MET A 105 27.22 -6.37 -17.85
N GLN A 106 26.69 -7.27 -17.05
CA GLN A 106 26.25 -8.60 -17.44
C GLN A 106 24.77 -8.61 -17.77
N ALA A 107 24.27 -9.70 -18.36
CA ALA A 107 22.85 -9.85 -18.71
C ALA A 107 21.91 -9.59 -17.51
N ALA A 108 22.28 -10.09 -16.33
CA ALA A 108 21.51 -9.87 -15.10
C ALA A 108 21.44 -8.38 -14.70
N ASP A 109 22.53 -7.63 -14.90
CA ASP A 109 22.56 -6.19 -14.62
C ASP A 109 21.64 -5.42 -15.56
N TRP A 110 21.58 -5.82 -16.84
CA TRP A 110 20.70 -5.20 -17.83
C TRP A 110 19.23 -5.47 -17.53
N ILE A 111 18.90 -6.72 -17.18
CA ILE A 111 17.54 -7.11 -16.76
C ILE A 111 17.11 -6.31 -15.54
N ALA A 112 17.98 -6.22 -14.53
CA ALA A 112 17.70 -5.47 -13.31
C ALA A 112 17.55 -3.96 -13.58
N ALA A 113 18.46 -3.36 -14.35
CA ALA A 113 18.42 -1.94 -14.65
C ALA A 113 17.17 -1.55 -15.45
N ALA A 114 16.75 -2.38 -16.41
CA ALA A 114 15.58 -2.13 -17.24
C ALA A 114 14.28 -2.62 -16.62
N HIS A 115 14.32 -3.25 -15.43
CA HIS A 115 13.16 -3.92 -14.84
C HIS A 115 12.46 -4.85 -15.85
N ALA A 116 13.26 -5.57 -16.64
CA ALA A 116 12.72 -6.43 -17.68
C ALA A 116 12.00 -7.63 -17.03
N VAL A 117 10.69 -7.72 -17.27
CA VAL A 117 9.82 -8.75 -16.71
C VAL A 117 9.04 -9.43 -17.82
N ALA A 118 8.84 -10.72 -17.66
CA ALA A 118 7.95 -11.49 -18.50
C ALA A 118 7.01 -12.33 -17.64
N TRP A 119 5.81 -12.58 -18.14
CA TRP A 119 4.81 -13.36 -17.44
C TRP A 119 3.85 -14.04 -18.41
N ASP A 120 3.25 -15.13 -17.94
CA ASP A 120 2.16 -15.80 -18.62
C ASP A 120 0.83 -15.13 -18.21
N ILE A 121 0.07 -14.67 -19.20
CA ILE A 121 -1.18 -13.90 -19.02
C ILE A 121 -2.26 -14.75 -18.36
N GLN A 122 -2.29 -16.07 -18.62
CA GLN A 122 -3.34 -16.97 -18.12
C GLN A 122 -3.08 -17.40 -16.68
N THR A 123 -1.83 -17.79 -16.40
CA THR A 123 -1.42 -18.34 -15.10
C THR A 123 -0.89 -17.29 -14.14
N GLN A 124 -0.61 -16.07 -14.63
CA GLN A 124 -0.02 -14.95 -13.90
C GLN A 124 1.38 -15.25 -13.34
N GLN A 125 2.01 -16.34 -13.79
CA GLN A 125 3.34 -16.71 -13.35
C GLN A 125 4.40 -15.91 -14.09
N GLN A 126 5.38 -15.41 -13.34
CA GLN A 126 6.56 -14.80 -13.94
C GLN A 126 7.38 -15.84 -14.69
N VAL A 127 7.90 -15.44 -15.85
CA VAL A 127 8.78 -16.23 -16.68
C VAL A 127 10.13 -15.52 -16.77
N MET A 128 11.20 -16.30 -16.71
CA MET A 128 12.55 -15.76 -16.73
C MET A 128 12.89 -15.23 -18.13
N VAL A 129 13.42 -14.01 -18.21
CA VAL A 129 14.05 -13.46 -19.41
C VAL A 129 15.34 -14.23 -19.67
N THR A 130 15.40 -14.98 -20.77
CA THR A 130 16.50 -15.92 -21.05
C THR A 130 17.62 -15.32 -21.90
N SER A 131 17.37 -14.23 -22.61
CA SER A 131 18.35 -13.61 -23.50
C SER A 131 18.34 -12.09 -23.40
N VAL A 132 19.54 -11.50 -23.43
CA VAL A 132 19.80 -10.06 -23.48
C VAL A 132 20.79 -9.80 -24.61
N ASN A 133 20.42 -8.97 -25.57
CA ASN A 133 21.32 -8.56 -26.65
C ASN A 133 21.71 -7.08 -26.50
N SER A 134 22.87 -6.86 -25.88
CA SER A 134 23.50 -5.55 -25.68
C SER A 134 24.60 -5.23 -26.70
N SER A 135 24.71 -6.00 -27.80
CA SER A 135 25.81 -5.87 -28.78
C SER A 135 25.89 -4.50 -29.46
N GLN A 136 24.79 -3.73 -29.46
CA GLN A 136 24.74 -2.39 -30.03
C GLN A 136 25.08 -1.29 -29.02
N VAL A 137 25.04 -1.58 -27.71
CA VAL A 137 25.30 -0.60 -26.65
C VAL A 137 26.80 -0.38 -26.52
N LYS A 138 27.24 0.87 -26.63
CA LYS A 138 28.67 1.24 -26.57
C LYS A 138 28.94 2.16 -25.37
N SER A 139 30.14 2.09 -24.80
CA SER A 139 30.63 3.03 -23.78
C SER A 139 30.95 4.43 -24.35
N VAL A 140 30.08 4.95 -25.20
CA VAL A 140 30.15 6.28 -25.83
C VAL A 140 28.80 6.95 -25.64
N LEU A 141 28.79 8.24 -25.31
CA LEU A 141 27.56 9.00 -25.09
C LEU A 141 26.61 8.86 -26.30
N GLY A 142 25.35 8.55 -26.04
CA GLY A 142 24.38 8.29 -27.10
C GLY A 142 23.17 7.47 -26.62
N VAL A 143 22.28 7.15 -27.55
CA VAL A 143 21.12 6.29 -27.32
C VAL A 143 21.28 5.02 -28.16
N TYR A 144 21.15 3.86 -27.53
CA TYR A 144 21.36 2.57 -28.18
C TYR A 144 20.20 1.63 -27.88
N PRO A 145 19.78 0.79 -28.85
CA PRO A 145 18.76 -0.21 -28.59
C PRO A 145 19.33 -1.37 -27.76
N LEU A 146 18.52 -1.86 -26.83
CA LEU A 146 18.76 -3.05 -26.03
C LEU A 146 17.57 -3.98 -26.20
N PHE A 147 17.84 -5.27 -26.41
CA PHE A 147 16.77 -6.24 -26.65
C PHE A 147 16.73 -7.28 -25.53
N PHE A 148 15.52 -7.56 -25.05
CA PHE A 148 15.21 -8.62 -24.10
C PHE A 148 14.33 -9.65 -24.79
N ALA A 149 14.59 -10.93 -24.56
CA ALA A 149 13.77 -11.99 -25.14
C ALA A 149 13.50 -13.14 -24.16
N VAL A 150 12.37 -13.80 -24.38
CA VAL A 150 11.92 -15.02 -23.72
C VAL A 150 11.64 -16.04 -24.82
N ASP A 151 12.36 -17.16 -24.80
CA ASP A 151 12.29 -18.22 -25.81
C ASP A 151 12.35 -17.71 -27.27
N ALA A 152 12.10 -18.58 -28.25
CA ALA A 152 12.41 -18.30 -29.67
C ALA A 152 11.42 -17.38 -30.41
N GLY A 153 10.60 -16.57 -29.72
CA GLY A 153 9.54 -15.80 -30.39
C GLY A 153 9.04 -14.53 -29.71
N LEU A 154 9.37 -14.30 -28.43
CA LEU A 154 8.93 -13.11 -27.71
C LEU A 154 10.12 -12.21 -27.39
N GLN A 155 10.12 -10.99 -27.94
CA GLN A 155 11.20 -10.03 -27.78
C GLN A 155 10.63 -8.61 -27.64
N THR A 156 11.24 -7.82 -26.75
CA THR A 156 11.01 -6.38 -26.64
C THR A 156 12.32 -5.61 -26.85
N GLN A 157 12.19 -4.34 -27.27
CA GLN A 157 13.29 -3.41 -27.49
C GLN A 157 13.09 -2.19 -26.62
N VAL A 158 14.13 -1.80 -25.88
CA VAL A 158 14.17 -0.55 -25.10
C VAL A 158 15.38 0.28 -25.51
N GLN A 159 15.40 1.54 -25.09
CA GLN A 159 16.49 2.48 -25.33
C GLN A 159 17.39 2.62 -24.10
N VAL A 160 18.71 2.62 -24.36
CA VAL A 160 19.76 2.84 -23.37
C VAL A 160 20.40 4.19 -23.61
N HIS A 161 20.18 5.13 -22.71
CA HIS A 161 20.79 6.46 -22.68
C HIS A 161 22.13 6.39 -21.96
N VAL A 162 23.22 6.46 -22.71
CA VAL A 162 24.59 6.48 -22.15
C VAL A 162 24.99 7.93 -21.90
N VAL A 163 25.19 8.26 -20.62
CA VAL A 163 25.49 9.63 -20.14
C VAL A 163 26.86 9.71 -19.45
N GLU A 164 27.30 10.94 -19.18
CA GLU A 164 28.50 11.16 -18.37
C GLU A 164 28.25 10.79 -16.90
N PRO A 165 29.24 10.24 -16.17
CA PRO A 165 29.07 9.85 -14.77
C PRO A 165 28.61 10.99 -13.85
N SER A 166 29.03 12.23 -14.14
CA SER A 166 28.67 13.45 -13.40
C SER A 166 27.16 13.74 -13.41
N VAL A 167 26.44 13.22 -14.40
CA VAL A 167 25.02 13.49 -14.63
C VAL A 167 24.13 12.55 -13.81
N ILE A 168 24.63 11.38 -13.40
CA ILE A 168 23.83 10.27 -12.83
C ILE A 168 23.26 10.56 -11.46
N ALA A 169 23.89 11.43 -10.67
CA ALA A 169 23.40 11.79 -9.34
C ALA A 169 21.95 12.27 -9.34
N ASN A 170 21.47 12.83 -10.47
CA ASN A 170 20.08 13.27 -10.63
C ASN A 170 19.16 12.21 -11.28
N TYR A 171 19.70 11.29 -12.10
CA TYR A 171 18.90 10.32 -12.86
C TYR A 171 18.55 9.07 -12.07
N PHE A 172 19.36 8.67 -11.08
CA PHE A 172 19.01 7.53 -10.20
C PHE A 172 17.66 7.75 -9.51
N GLN A 173 17.34 8.99 -9.11
CA GLN A 173 16.03 9.33 -8.57
C GLN A 173 14.90 9.22 -9.61
N THR A 174 15.20 9.49 -10.88
CA THR A 174 14.20 9.51 -11.97
C THR A 174 13.82 8.10 -12.43
N ASN A 175 14.79 7.17 -12.48
CA ASN A 175 14.51 5.77 -12.83
C ASN A 175 13.67 5.07 -11.74
N HIS A 176 13.81 5.47 -10.46
CA HIS A 176 12.95 4.97 -9.38
C HIS A 176 11.53 5.54 -9.42
N THR A 177 11.30 6.72 -10.02
CA THR A 177 9.97 7.32 -10.12
C THR A 177 9.10 6.77 -11.27
N GLY A 178 9.64 5.89 -12.12
CA GLY A 178 8.95 5.27 -13.26
C GLY A 178 7.91 4.18 -12.91
N GLY A 179 7.41 4.13 -11.67
CA GLY A 179 6.23 3.30 -11.33
C GLY A 179 6.52 1.85 -10.93
N TRP A 180 7.77 1.47 -10.71
CA TRP A 180 8.15 0.23 -10.03
C TRP A 180 9.02 0.55 -8.81
N SER A 181 8.55 1.43 -7.93
CA SER A 181 8.72 1.06 -6.53
C SER A 181 7.88 -0.20 -6.36
N GLU A 182 8.44 -1.24 -5.76
CA GLU A 182 7.64 -1.93 -4.76
C GLU A 182 7.15 -0.81 -3.83
N GLU A 183 5.98 -0.24 -4.12
CA GLU A 183 5.07 0.06 -3.05
C GLU A 183 4.85 -1.32 -2.43
N LEU A 184 5.79 -1.70 -1.54
CA LEU A 184 5.45 -2.44 -0.34
C LEU A 184 4.14 -1.84 0.04
N TYR A 185 3.04 -2.55 -0.25
CA TYR A 185 1.69 -2.11 0.04
C TYR A 185 1.77 -1.58 1.46
N ILE A 186 1.89 -0.26 1.60
CA ILE A 186 1.72 0.40 2.87
C ILE A 186 0.22 0.42 2.92
N ASN A 187 -0.32 -0.75 3.25
CA ASN A 187 -1.69 -1.01 3.56
C ASN A 187 -2.17 0.27 4.24
N GLU A 188 -3.07 1.02 3.62
CA GLU A 188 -3.62 2.24 4.22
C GLU A 188 -4.37 1.93 5.53
N GLY A 189 -4.36 0.69 6.00
CA GLY A 189 -4.48 0.36 7.41
C GLY A 189 -3.53 1.19 8.27
N LEU A 190 -4.11 2.04 9.13
CA LEU A 190 -3.50 2.72 10.29
C LEU A 190 -1.96 2.79 10.20
N SER A 191 -1.47 3.81 9.48
CA SER A 191 -0.03 4.02 9.26
C SER A 191 0.80 3.82 10.54
N SER A 192 2.04 3.34 10.43
CA SER A 192 2.94 3.22 11.59
C SER A 192 3.08 4.54 12.34
N SER A 193 2.99 5.68 11.64
CA SER A 193 2.90 7.01 12.22
C SER A 193 1.63 7.22 13.05
N PHE A 194 0.46 6.73 12.61
CA PHE A 194 -0.76 6.75 13.43
C PHE A 194 -0.54 5.99 14.73
N TRP A 195 -0.01 4.77 14.67
CA TRP A 195 0.24 3.95 15.87
C TRP A 195 1.24 4.61 16.81
N THR A 196 2.28 5.22 16.26
CA THR A 196 3.30 5.92 17.04
C THR A 196 2.68 7.13 17.76
N ASN A 197 1.92 7.97 17.04
CA ASN A 197 1.24 9.13 17.61
C ASN A 197 0.17 8.74 18.64
N PHE A 198 -0.60 7.69 18.35
CA PHE A 198 -1.60 7.15 19.27
C PHE A 198 -0.96 6.63 20.57
N MET A 199 0.16 5.91 20.46
CA MET A 199 0.89 5.40 21.62
C MET A 199 1.49 6.53 22.46
N TYR A 200 2.04 7.58 21.84
CA TYR A 200 2.52 8.76 22.57
C TYR A 200 1.40 9.46 23.32
N PHE A 201 0.26 9.71 22.66
CA PHE A 201 -0.91 10.31 23.29
C PHE A 201 -1.44 9.45 24.46
N PHE A 202 -1.52 8.14 24.27
CA PHE A 202 -1.97 7.22 25.31
C PHE A 202 -1.02 7.22 26.52
N LEU A 203 0.30 7.22 26.28
CA LEU A 203 1.31 7.26 27.34
C LEU A 203 1.24 8.59 28.13
N GLU A 204 1.04 9.71 27.44
CA GLU A 204 0.87 11.03 28.06
C GLU A 204 -0.38 11.07 28.96
N MET A 205 -1.50 10.55 28.47
CA MET A 205 -2.73 10.41 29.26
C MET A 205 -2.55 9.48 30.47
N LEU A 206 -1.82 8.37 30.31
CA LEU A 206 -1.51 7.44 31.39
C LEU A 206 -0.66 8.11 32.49
N MET A 207 0.37 8.85 32.10
CA MET A 207 1.22 9.62 33.01
C MET A 207 0.42 10.65 33.81
N LEU A 208 -0.50 11.36 33.14
CA LEU A 208 -1.38 12.34 33.77
C LEU A 208 -2.35 11.67 34.77
N LEU A 209 -2.90 10.50 34.43
CA LEU A 209 -3.74 9.72 35.36
C LEU A 209 -2.98 9.25 36.59
N ILE A 210 -1.72 8.78 36.44
CA ILE A 210 -0.87 8.38 37.57
C ILE A 210 -0.64 9.54 38.54
N LEU A 211 -0.58 10.78 38.05
CA LEU A 211 -0.45 11.97 38.88
C LEU A 211 -1.77 12.38 39.56
N ILE A 212 -2.89 12.33 38.84
CA ILE A 212 -4.18 12.83 39.33
C ILE A 212 -4.85 11.85 40.31
N ILE A 213 -4.71 10.53 40.11
CA ILE A 213 -5.38 9.53 40.94
C ILE A 213 -5.01 9.66 42.44
N PRO A 214 -3.73 9.77 42.84
CA PRO A 214 -3.35 9.99 44.24
C PRO A 214 -3.93 11.29 44.82
N LEU A 215 -3.98 12.36 44.03
CA LEU A 215 -4.52 13.64 44.47
C LEU A 215 -6.03 13.53 44.75
N ILE A 216 -6.77 12.86 43.88
CA ILE A 216 -8.19 12.57 44.10
C ILE A 216 -8.38 11.72 45.36
N ILE A 217 -7.55 10.70 45.57
CA ILE A 217 -7.60 9.85 46.77
C ILE A 217 -7.39 10.69 48.04
N LEU A 218 -6.42 11.60 48.06
CA LEU A 218 -6.16 12.50 49.18
C LEU A 218 -7.34 13.43 49.48
N VAL A 219 -7.96 14.01 48.44
CA VAL A 219 -9.13 14.87 48.58
C VAL A 219 -10.31 14.07 49.18
N VAL A 220 -10.56 12.85 48.67
CA VAL A 220 -11.60 11.96 49.21
C VAL A 220 -11.31 11.60 50.67
N GLN A 221 -10.06 11.24 51.01
CA GLN A 221 -9.65 10.93 52.37
C GLN A 221 -9.86 12.11 53.32
N TYR A 222 -9.53 13.33 52.88
CA TYR A 222 -9.76 14.56 53.63
C TYR A 222 -11.24 14.77 53.95
N PHE A 223 -12.13 14.63 52.96
CA PHE A 223 -13.57 14.77 53.18
C PHE A 223 -14.14 13.71 54.12
N VAL A 224 -13.68 12.45 54.01
CA VAL A 224 -14.11 11.37 54.91
C VAL A 224 -13.65 11.65 56.34
N THR A 225 -12.38 12.04 56.52
CA THR A 225 -11.80 12.35 57.83
C THR A 225 -12.51 13.55 58.48
N SER A 226 -12.70 14.63 57.72
CA SER A 226 -13.41 15.84 58.18
C SER A 226 -14.82 15.52 58.67
N LYS A 227 -15.54 14.66 57.95
CA LYS A 227 -16.88 14.21 58.35
C LYS A 227 -16.84 13.40 59.65
N MET A 228 -15.89 12.47 59.79
CA MET A 228 -15.74 11.67 61.02
C MET A 228 -15.42 12.56 62.23
N VAL A 229 -14.50 13.52 62.09
CA VAL A 229 -14.16 14.46 63.17
C VAL A 229 -15.38 15.27 63.62
N ARG A 230 -16.18 15.80 62.68
CA ARG A 230 -17.43 16.51 63.01
C ARG A 230 -18.41 15.64 63.79
N GLN A 231 -18.52 14.35 63.43
CA GLN A 231 -19.38 13.40 64.15
C GLN A 231 -18.89 13.14 65.58
N VAL A 232 -17.57 12.98 65.77
CA VAL A 232 -16.97 12.77 67.09
C VAL A 232 -17.19 13.98 68.00
N ILE A 233 -16.95 15.20 67.50
CA ILE A 233 -17.17 16.45 68.26
C ILE A 233 -18.62 16.52 68.77
N HIS A 234 -19.59 16.23 67.89
CA HIS A 234 -21.01 16.25 68.27
C HIS A 234 -21.37 15.22 69.36
N ILE A 235 -20.67 14.09 69.44
CA ILE A 235 -20.87 13.10 70.50
C ILE A 235 -20.26 13.58 71.83
N THR A 236 -19.09 14.21 71.79
CA THR A 236 -18.37 14.65 73.01
C THR A 236 -18.93 15.92 73.66
N THR A 237 -19.64 16.77 72.91
CA THR A 237 -20.20 18.04 73.43
C THR A 237 -21.60 17.87 74.01
N ARG A 238 -22.11 16.64 74.14
CA ARG A 238 -23.43 16.33 74.68
C ARG A 238 -23.31 15.62 76.03
#